data_AF-A0A7S2QP42-F1
#
_entry.id   AF-A0A7S2QP42-F1
#
_cell.length_a   1.000
_cell.length_b   1.000
_cell.length_c   1.000
_cell.angle_alpha   90.00
_cell.angle_beta   90.00
_cell.angle_gamma   90.00
#
_symmetry.space_group_name_H-M   'P 1'
#
loop_
_entity.id
_entity.type
_entity.pdbx_description
1 polymer ?
#
loop_
_entity_poly.entity_id
_entity_poly.type
_entity_poly.pdbx_seq_one_letter_code
_entity_poly.pdbx_strand_id
1 'polypeptide(L)'
;GRLVVERMLTRGDPVACVARSEAAAEELAAIGCQIAGVGDLMDQAFVAEVVSRTQPATLLTAVGGKDGAGNRVDGGANVNLFRAAAGLPTPPYVVFVTSWGCGETLEFLGEDARRMLGPALRAKTEAEEFLRGSGLPFLIVRPGGLLPGGEAPTGRGVLVRGRPDVGGAIRRQDLAEVLL
;
A
#
# COMPACT_ATOMS: atom_id res chain seq x y z
N GLY A 1 -1.68 -2.45 5.87
CA GLY A 1 -0.41 -2.16 6.55
C GLY A 1 -0.25 -3.12 7.71
N ARG A 2 -0.43 -2.65 8.95
CA ARG A 2 -0.19 -3.43 10.17
C ARG A 2 -0.78 -4.85 10.19
N LEU A 3 -2.06 -5.03 9.86
CA LEU A 3 -2.68 -6.37 9.84
C LEU A 3 -2.00 -7.35 8.86
N VAL A 4 -1.47 -6.86 7.74
CA VAL A 4 -0.73 -7.69 6.78
C VAL A 4 0.60 -8.12 7.40
N VAL A 5 1.31 -7.18 8.03
CA VAL A 5 2.57 -7.44 8.74
C VAL A 5 2.35 -8.48 9.84
N GLU A 6 1.35 -8.30 10.71
CA GLU A 6 1.01 -9.25 11.78
C GLU A 6 0.72 -10.65 11.23
N ARG A 7 0.01 -10.73 10.10
CA ARG A 7 -0.34 -12.01 9.48
C ARG A 7 0.87 -12.70 8.85
N MET A 8 1.74 -11.96 8.18
CA MET A 8 3.01 -12.48 7.65
C MET A 8 3.93 -12.99 8.77
N LEU A 9 4.08 -12.22 9.85
CA LEU A 9 4.87 -12.63 11.01
C LEU A 9 4.29 -13.89 11.66
N THR A 10 2.96 -14.01 11.74
CA THR A 10 2.30 -15.23 12.25
C THR A 10 2.57 -16.45 11.36
N ARG A 11 2.74 -16.26 10.04
CA ARG A 11 3.11 -17.33 9.09
C ARG A 11 4.61 -17.69 9.14
N GLY A 12 5.42 -16.91 9.86
CA GLY A 12 6.87 -17.06 9.92
C GLY A 12 7.62 -16.39 8.76
N ASP A 13 6.94 -15.54 7.98
CA ASP A 13 7.56 -14.80 6.90
C ASP A 13 8.48 -13.69 7.46
N PRO A 14 9.70 -13.49 6.91
CA PRO A 14 10.54 -12.36 7.30
C PRO A 14 9.94 -11.05 6.77
N VAL A 15 9.66 -10.11 7.69
CA VAL A 15 9.08 -8.81 7.34
C VAL A 15 10.00 -7.68 7.78
N ALA A 16 10.30 -6.80 6.84
CA ALA A 16 11.00 -5.55 7.05
C ALA A 16 10.02 -4.37 6.89
N CYS A 17 10.00 -3.45 7.86
CA CYS A 17 9.08 -2.32 7.90
C CYS A 17 9.85 -0.99 7.87
N VAL A 18 9.27 0.01 7.19
CA VAL A 18 9.67 1.42 7.31
C VAL A 18 8.66 2.14 8.19
N ALA A 19 9.17 2.92 9.14
CA ALA A 19 8.36 3.73 10.05
C ALA A 19 8.61 5.23 9.81
N ARG A 20 7.61 6.07 10.11
CA ARG A 20 7.73 7.54 10.00
C ARG A 20 8.30 8.22 11.25
N SER A 21 8.38 7.49 12.35
CA SER A 21 8.82 8.00 13.66
C SER A 21 9.34 6.83 14.50
N GLU A 22 10.18 7.15 15.50
CA GLU A 22 10.71 6.16 16.43
C GLU A 22 9.60 5.42 17.18
N ALA A 23 8.57 6.13 17.65
CA ALA A 23 7.43 5.50 18.30
C ALA A 23 6.73 4.46 17.39
N ALA A 24 6.54 4.77 16.11
CA ALA A 24 5.96 3.80 15.16
C ALA A 24 6.91 2.63 14.87
N ALA A 25 8.23 2.87 14.90
CA ALA A 25 9.24 1.83 14.75
C ALA A 25 9.23 0.88 15.95
N GLU A 26 9.17 1.41 17.17
CA GLU A 26 9.05 0.63 18.41
C GLU A 26 7.79 -0.23 18.41
N GLU A 27 6.64 0.33 18.01
CA GLU A 27 5.39 -0.44 17.89
C GLU A 27 5.47 -1.59 16.88
N LEU A 28 6.17 -1.39 15.76
CA LEU A 28 6.36 -2.42 14.72
C LEU A 28 7.40 -3.46 15.14
N ALA A 29 8.46 -3.04 15.84
CA ALA A 29 9.46 -3.93 16.40
C ALA A 29 8.86 -4.82 17.50
N ALA A 30 7.95 -4.28 18.33
CA ALA A 30 7.26 -5.02 19.38
C ALA A 30 6.40 -6.18 18.87
N ILE A 31 5.93 -6.11 17.61
CA ILE A 31 5.20 -7.23 16.98
C ILE A 31 6.12 -8.18 16.21
N GLY A 32 7.43 -7.93 16.18
CA GLY A 32 8.44 -8.77 15.53
C GLY A 32 8.87 -8.32 14.14
N CYS A 33 8.46 -7.14 13.68
CA CYS A 33 8.94 -6.62 12.38
C CYS A 33 10.39 -6.13 12.49
N GLN A 34 11.22 -6.44 11.49
CA GLN A 34 12.55 -5.85 11.37
C GLN A 34 12.41 -4.40 10.90
N ILE A 35 12.99 -3.44 11.61
CA ILE A 35 12.92 -2.03 11.20
C ILE A 35 13.99 -1.76 10.15
N ALA A 36 13.55 -1.59 8.91
CA ALA A 36 14.42 -1.27 7.78
C ALA A 36 14.87 0.18 7.79
N GLY A 37 14.13 1.09 8.44
CA GLY A 37 14.49 2.49 8.56
C GLY A 37 13.36 3.32 9.17
N VAL A 38 13.74 4.44 9.78
CA VAL A 38 12.84 5.47 10.29
C VAL A 38 13.03 6.74 9.47
N GLY A 39 12.02 7.17 8.73
CA GLY A 39 12.13 8.31 7.82
C GLY A 39 10.88 8.58 7.00
N ASP A 40 10.96 9.57 6.11
CA ASP A 40 9.86 9.98 5.25
C ASP A 40 9.97 9.35 3.86
N LEU A 41 8.91 8.68 3.40
CA LEU A 41 8.86 8.12 2.06
C LEU A 41 8.77 9.18 0.94
N MET A 42 8.52 10.44 1.30
CA MET A 42 8.67 11.57 0.39
C MET A 42 10.13 11.95 0.13
N ASP A 43 11.06 11.55 1.01
CA ASP A 43 12.50 11.71 0.81
C ASP A 43 13.03 10.59 -0.11
N GLN A 44 13.40 10.97 -1.33
CA GLN A 44 13.91 10.04 -2.34
C GLN A 44 15.25 9.40 -1.93
N ALA A 45 16.11 10.11 -1.21
CA ALA A 45 17.40 9.58 -0.79
C ALA A 45 17.21 8.48 0.27
N PHE A 46 16.36 8.76 1.27
CA PHE A 46 15.97 7.77 2.27
C PHE A 46 15.36 6.52 1.63
N VAL A 47 14.41 6.69 0.71
CA VAL A 47 13.76 5.56 0.03
C VAL A 47 14.77 4.74 -0.77
N ALA A 48 15.64 5.39 -1.54
CA ALA A 48 16.67 4.71 -2.32
C ALA A 48 17.63 3.92 -1.43
N GLU A 49 18.07 4.50 -0.31
CA GLU A 49 18.94 3.83 0.65
C GLU A 49 18.28 2.58 1.25
N VAL A 50 17.05 2.71 1.76
CA VAL A 50 16.34 1.60 2.41
C VAL A 50 16.08 0.47 1.42
N VAL A 51 15.59 0.78 0.21
CA VAL A 51 15.29 -0.23 -0.82
C VAL A 51 16.56 -0.91 -1.30
N SER A 52 17.65 -0.16 -1.50
CA SER A 52 18.96 -0.70 -1.88
C SER A 52 19.55 -1.62 -0.81
N ARG A 53 19.46 -1.23 0.47
CA ARG A 53 19.94 -2.03 1.60
C ARG A 53 19.13 -3.32 1.80
N THR A 54 17.81 -3.24 1.66
CA THR A 54 16.92 -4.37 1.97
C THR A 54 16.75 -5.35 0.82
N GLN A 55 16.91 -4.90 -0.43
CA GLN A 55 16.72 -5.70 -1.65
C GLN A 55 15.50 -6.65 -1.55
N PRO A 56 14.29 -6.12 -1.29
CA PRO A 56 13.16 -6.97 -0.99
C PRO A 56 12.82 -7.84 -2.21
N ALA A 57 12.41 -9.09 -1.99
CA ALA A 57 11.81 -9.90 -3.04
C ALA A 57 10.38 -9.43 -3.37
N THR A 58 9.69 -8.86 -2.38
CA THR A 58 8.34 -8.30 -2.53
C THR A 58 8.26 -6.95 -1.82
N LEU A 59 7.75 -5.94 -2.53
CA LEU A 59 7.46 -4.61 -1.99
C LEU A 59 5.94 -4.47 -1.84
N LEU A 60 5.45 -4.53 -0.60
CA LEU A 60 4.05 -4.25 -0.30
C LEU A 60 3.90 -2.80 0.18
N THR A 61 3.04 -2.03 -0.48
CA THR A 61 2.72 -0.67 -0.06
C THR A 61 1.23 -0.42 0.00
N ALA A 62 0.81 0.19 1.10
CA ALA A 62 -0.53 0.72 1.34
C ALA A 62 -0.45 2.18 1.81
N VAL A 63 0.60 2.90 1.40
CA VAL A 63 0.87 4.26 1.84
C VAL A 63 -0.23 5.20 1.32
N GLY A 64 -0.69 6.07 2.22
CA GLY A 64 -1.66 7.10 1.92
C GLY A 64 -1.83 8.05 3.11
N GLY A 65 -2.51 9.17 2.89
CA GLY A 65 -2.75 10.15 3.94
C GLY A 65 -2.26 11.54 3.56
N LYS A 66 -1.86 12.33 4.56
CA LYS A 66 -1.32 13.68 4.36
C LYS A 66 -0.07 13.88 5.21
N ASP A 67 0.82 14.73 4.73
CA ASP A 67 1.94 15.25 5.52
C ASP A 67 1.44 16.28 6.57
N GLY A 68 2.38 16.84 7.35
CA GLY A 68 2.07 17.86 8.36
C GLY A 68 1.53 19.18 7.79
N ALA A 69 1.75 19.44 6.50
CA ALA A 69 1.23 20.62 5.80
C ALA A 69 -0.12 20.35 5.10
N GLY A 70 -0.63 19.11 5.17
CA GLY A 70 -1.89 18.71 4.56
C GLY A 70 -1.79 18.27 3.09
N ASN A 71 -0.58 18.18 2.53
CA ASN A 71 -0.36 17.68 1.18
C ASN A 71 -0.54 16.17 1.11
N ARG A 72 -1.05 15.68 -0.01
CA ARG A 72 -1.22 14.23 -0.22
C ARG A 72 0.12 13.56 -0.50
N VAL A 73 0.37 12.46 0.22
CA VAL A 73 1.56 11.61 0.04
C VAL A 73 1.24 10.34 -0.75
N ASP A 74 -0.04 10.05 -0.98
CA ASP A 74 -0.55 8.84 -1.64
C ASP A 74 0.09 8.56 -3.01
N GLY A 75 0.45 9.60 -3.76
CA GLY A 75 1.13 9.48 -5.04
C GLY A 75 2.65 9.43 -4.87
N GLY A 76 3.22 10.57 -4.45
CA GLY A 76 4.67 10.79 -4.40
C GLY A 76 5.45 9.72 -3.63
N ALA A 77 4.97 9.32 -2.44
CA ALA A 77 5.66 8.31 -1.63
C ALA A 77 5.71 6.94 -2.33
N ASN A 78 4.62 6.54 -2.99
CA ASN A 78 4.56 5.30 -3.75
C ASN A 78 5.42 5.36 -5.02
N VAL A 79 5.40 6.49 -5.74
CA VAL A 79 6.27 6.72 -6.91
C VAL A 79 7.74 6.62 -6.52
N ASN A 80 8.15 7.20 -5.39
CA ASN A 80 9.52 7.09 -4.90
C ASN A 80 9.92 5.64 -4.64
N LEU A 81 9.05 4.86 -3.99
CA LEU A 81 9.26 3.44 -3.74
C LEU A 81 9.43 2.66 -5.06
N PHE A 82 8.55 2.89 -6.04
CA PHE A 82 8.60 2.20 -7.33
C PHE A 82 9.84 2.59 -8.13
N ARG A 83 10.23 3.87 -8.12
CA ARG A 83 11.45 4.34 -8.77
C ARG A 83 12.70 3.66 -8.19
N ALA A 84 12.80 3.58 -6.86
CA ALA A 84 13.91 2.90 -6.20
C ALA A 84 13.91 1.40 -6.49
N ALA A 85 12.74 0.75 -6.42
CA ALA A 85 12.59 -0.68 -6.70
C ALA A 85 12.97 -1.05 -8.15
N ALA A 86 12.58 -0.23 -9.13
CA ALA A 86 12.91 -0.45 -10.54
C ALA A 86 14.41 -0.32 -10.83
N GLY A 87 15.16 0.40 -9.98
CA GLY A 87 16.61 0.55 -10.07
C GLY A 87 17.40 -0.61 -9.46
N LEU A 88 16.75 -1.59 -8.82
CA LEU A 88 17.44 -2.74 -8.22
C LEU A 88 17.95 -3.73 -9.28
N PRO A 89 19.07 -4.43 -9.02
CA PRO A 89 19.56 -5.49 -9.92
C PRO A 89 18.55 -6.63 -10.11
N THR A 90 17.78 -6.94 -9.07
CA THR A 90 16.66 -7.87 -9.12
C THR A 90 15.40 -7.13 -8.65
N PRO A 91 14.56 -6.64 -9.57
CA PRO A 91 13.39 -5.87 -9.20
C PRO A 91 12.35 -6.71 -8.43
N PRO A 92 11.74 -6.19 -7.36
CA PRO A 92 10.76 -6.91 -6.55
C PRO A 92 9.44 -7.11 -7.28
N TYR A 93 8.66 -8.09 -6.81
CA TYR A 93 7.22 -8.09 -7.05
C TYR A 93 6.53 -7.02 -6.20
N VAL A 94 5.72 -6.16 -6.80
CA VAL A 94 5.03 -5.08 -6.08
C VAL A 94 3.59 -5.45 -5.79
N VAL A 95 3.18 -5.35 -4.52
CA VAL A 95 1.77 -5.39 -4.12
C VAL A 95 1.34 -3.99 -3.69
N PHE A 96 0.56 -3.31 -4.53
CA PHE A 96 0.13 -1.93 -4.29
C PHE A 96 -1.35 -1.88 -3.92
N VAL A 97 -1.64 -1.47 -2.69
CA VAL A 97 -3.01 -1.26 -2.21
C VAL A 97 -3.43 0.19 -2.47
N THR A 98 -4.40 0.36 -3.36
CA THR A 98 -5.02 1.66 -3.67
C THR A 98 -6.45 1.73 -3.15
N SER A 99 -7.42 1.98 -4.02
CA SER A 99 -8.82 2.11 -3.67
C SER A 99 -9.67 1.82 -4.91
N TRP A 100 -10.79 1.15 -4.72
CA TRP A 100 -11.86 1.19 -5.70
C TRP A 100 -12.34 2.65 -5.82
N GLY A 101 -12.49 3.13 -7.05
CA GLY A 101 -12.56 4.54 -7.41
C GLY A 101 -11.28 5.11 -8.02
N CYS A 102 -10.16 4.37 -8.06
CA CYS A 102 -8.95 4.74 -8.82
C CYS A 102 -9.01 4.25 -10.28
N GLY A 103 -8.34 4.98 -11.18
CA GLY A 103 -8.25 4.63 -12.60
C GLY A 103 -9.62 4.37 -13.25
N GLU A 104 -9.74 3.25 -13.96
CA GLU A 104 -10.96 2.84 -14.65
C GLU A 104 -12.14 2.54 -13.71
N THR A 105 -11.91 2.42 -12.40
CA THR A 105 -13.02 2.22 -11.44
C THR A 105 -13.67 3.52 -10.98
N LEU A 106 -13.11 4.68 -11.37
CA LEU A 106 -13.63 6.00 -10.98
C LEU A 106 -15.04 6.26 -11.51
N GLU A 107 -15.39 5.74 -12.68
CA GLU A 107 -16.70 5.96 -13.32
C GLU A 107 -17.86 5.35 -12.53
N PHE A 108 -17.60 4.26 -11.80
CA PHE A 108 -18.60 3.55 -10.99
C PHE A 108 -18.80 4.18 -9.59
N LEU A 109 -17.97 5.17 -9.24
CA LEU A 109 -18.04 5.83 -7.94
C LEU A 109 -19.16 6.88 -7.91
N GLY A 110 -20.04 6.81 -6.91
CA GLY A 110 -21.09 7.81 -6.68
C GLY A 110 -20.52 9.22 -6.46
N GLU A 111 -21.30 10.25 -6.81
CA GLU A 111 -20.85 11.64 -6.83
C GLU A 111 -20.31 12.14 -5.48
N ASP A 112 -20.97 11.80 -4.38
CA ASP A 112 -20.55 12.21 -3.04
C ASP A 112 -19.19 11.61 -2.66
N ALA A 113 -19.00 10.32 -2.96
CA ALA A 113 -17.72 9.66 -2.73
C ALA A 113 -16.63 10.25 -3.63
N ARG A 114 -16.94 10.57 -4.90
CA ARG A 114 -16.01 11.27 -5.81
C ARG A 114 -15.62 12.65 -5.28
N ARG A 115 -16.57 13.42 -4.72
CA ARG A 115 -16.32 14.74 -4.12
C ARG A 115 -15.41 14.63 -2.89
N MET A 116 -15.68 13.67 -2.02
CA MET A 116 -14.96 13.49 -0.75
C MET A 116 -13.56 12.88 -0.95
N LEU A 117 -13.43 11.86 -1.80
CA LEU A 117 -12.22 11.06 -1.94
C LEU A 117 -11.36 11.47 -3.15
N GLY A 118 -11.90 12.28 -4.06
CA GLY A 118 -11.30 12.63 -5.35
C GLY A 118 -9.80 12.99 -5.30
N PRO A 119 -9.34 13.86 -4.40
CA PRO A 119 -7.91 14.18 -4.31
C PRO A 119 -7.02 12.97 -3.97
N ALA A 120 -7.47 12.08 -3.08
CA ALA A 120 -6.71 10.88 -2.74
C ALA A 120 -6.76 9.85 -3.89
N LEU A 121 -7.92 9.69 -4.54
CA LEU A 121 -8.08 8.79 -5.68
C LEU A 121 -7.23 9.21 -6.87
N ARG A 122 -7.12 10.51 -7.15
CA ARG A 122 -6.24 11.05 -8.20
C ARG A 122 -4.77 10.75 -7.91
N ALA A 123 -4.29 11.10 -6.71
CA ALA A 123 -2.91 10.85 -6.32
C ALA A 123 -2.55 9.34 -6.36
N LYS A 124 -3.48 8.47 -5.94
CA LYS A 124 -3.30 7.01 -6.08
C LYS A 124 -3.32 6.55 -7.53
N THR A 125 -4.19 7.11 -8.38
CA THR A 125 -4.25 6.78 -9.81
C THR A 125 -2.93 7.14 -10.51
N GLU A 126 -2.36 8.32 -10.21
CA GLU A 126 -1.04 8.72 -10.72
C GLU A 126 0.05 7.72 -10.33
N ALA A 127 0.05 7.22 -9.09
CA ALA A 127 0.98 6.17 -8.66
C ALA A 127 0.75 4.83 -9.36
N GLU A 128 -0.51 4.46 -9.65
CA GLU A 128 -0.81 3.25 -10.42
C GLU A 128 -0.31 3.36 -11.86
N GLU A 129 -0.49 4.51 -12.51
CA GLU A 129 0.00 4.77 -13.86
C GLU A 129 1.53 4.71 -13.91
N PHE A 130 2.20 5.32 -12.93
CA PHE A 130 3.65 5.21 -12.80
C PHE A 130 4.09 3.74 -12.63
N LEU A 131 3.43 2.98 -11.76
CA LEU A 131 3.75 1.56 -11.54
C LEU A 131 3.56 0.74 -12.82
N ARG A 132 2.48 0.96 -13.57
CA ARG A 132 2.25 0.30 -14.88
C ARG A 132 3.35 0.59 -15.89
N GLY A 133 3.90 1.81 -15.88
CA GLY A 133 5.01 2.21 -16.75
C GLY A 133 6.41 1.87 -16.23
N SER A 134 6.55 1.35 -15.00
CA SER A 134 7.84 1.17 -14.33
C SER A 134 8.63 -0.07 -14.78
N GLY A 135 7.98 -1.04 -15.44
CA GLY A 135 8.57 -2.34 -15.78
C GLY A 135 8.64 -3.33 -14.60
N LEU A 136 8.21 -2.94 -13.40
CA LEU A 136 8.11 -3.83 -12.25
C LEU A 136 6.99 -4.87 -12.45
N PRO A 137 7.17 -6.13 -12.03
CA PRO A 137 6.05 -7.05 -11.90
C PRO A 137 5.18 -6.62 -10.71
N PHE A 138 3.85 -6.54 -10.90
CA PHE A 138 2.97 -5.99 -9.86
C PHE A 138 1.58 -6.65 -9.76
N LEU A 139 0.94 -6.40 -8.62
CA LEU A 139 -0.49 -6.51 -8.37
C LEU A 139 -1.00 -5.20 -7.76
N ILE A 140 -1.90 -4.52 -8.46
CA ILE A 140 -2.68 -3.40 -7.90
C ILE A 140 -3.96 -3.97 -7.31
N VAL A 141 -4.18 -3.74 -6.01
CA VAL A 141 -5.39 -4.14 -5.29
C VAL A 141 -6.19 -2.91 -4.91
N ARG A 142 -7.41 -2.82 -5.43
CA ARG A 142 -8.36 -1.73 -5.19
C ARG A 142 -9.46 -2.19 -4.24
N PRO A 143 -9.25 -2.16 -2.92
CA PRO A 143 -10.32 -2.53 -1.99
C PRO A 143 -11.50 -1.57 -2.13
N GLY A 144 -12.70 -2.10 -1.92
CA GLY A 144 -13.89 -1.29 -1.69
C GLY A 144 -13.83 -0.54 -0.35
N GLY A 145 -14.99 -0.07 0.13
CA GLY A 145 -15.08 0.61 1.42
C GLY A 145 -14.52 -0.24 2.57
N LEU A 146 -13.50 0.27 3.26
CA LEU A 146 -12.92 -0.43 4.41
C LEU A 146 -13.86 -0.30 5.62
N LEU A 147 -14.46 -1.41 6.03
CA LEU A 147 -15.30 -1.46 7.22
C LEU A 147 -14.45 -1.18 8.48
N PRO A 148 -15.03 -0.58 9.53
CA PRO A 148 -14.35 -0.33 10.81
C PRO A 148 -13.56 -1.54 11.32
N GLY A 149 -12.45 -1.27 12.01
CA GLY A 149 -11.60 -2.32 12.59
C GLY A 149 -12.20 -2.91 13.87
N GLY A 150 -11.57 -3.98 14.37
CA GLY A 150 -11.93 -4.61 15.66
C GLY A 150 -12.79 -5.88 15.52
N GLU A 151 -13.38 -6.13 14.37
CA GLU A 151 -14.13 -7.36 14.09
C GLU A 151 -13.21 -8.47 13.55
N ALA A 152 -13.53 -9.72 13.85
CA ALA A 152 -12.86 -10.89 13.26
C ALA A 152 -13.00 -10.91 11.72
N PRO A 153 -12.08 -11.53 10.97
CA PRO A 153 -12.27 -11.73 9.53
C PRO A 153 -13.56 -12.52 9.28
N THR A 154 -14.25 -12.21 8.18
CA THR A 154 -15.41 -13.00 7.75
C THR A 154 -15.01 -14.27 7.00
N GLY A 155 -13.79 -14.32 6.45
CA GLY A 155 -13.36 -15.38 5.53
C GLY A 155 -14.02 -15.28 4.15
N ARG A 156 -14.70 -14.16 3.85
CA ARG A 156 -15.47 -13.96 2.61
C ARG A 156 -14.89 -12.85 1.72
N GLY A 157 -13.72 -12.32 2.06
CA GLY A 157 -12.98 -11.41 1.17
C GLY A 157 -12.62 -12.12 -0.13
N VAL A 158 -12.86 -11.48 -1.27
CA VAL A 158 -12.56 -12.05 -2.59
C VAL A 158 -11.80 -11.04 -3.44
N LEU A 159 -10.78 -11.52 -4.15
CA LEU A 159 -10.09 -10.76 -5.17
C LEU A 159 -10.80 -10.96 -6.52
N VAL A 160 -11.38 -9.90 -7.06
CA VAL A 160 -12.05 -9.94 -8.36
C VAL A 160 -11.12 -9.32 -9.42
N ARG A 161 -10.91 -10.03 -10.54
CA ARG A 161 -10.04 -9.58 -11.64
C ARG A 161 -10.89 -9.31 -12.89
N GLY A 162 -10.53 -8.28 -13.66
CA GLY A 162 -11.16 -7.96 -14.95
C GLY A 162 -12.61 -7.45 -14.87
N ARG A 163 -13.06 -7.01 -13.68
CA ARG A 163 -14.42 -6.52 -13.43
C ARG A 163 -14.39 -5.18 -12.69
N PRO A 164 -14.13 -4.07 -13.41
CA PRO A 164 -13.98 -2.76 -12.79
C PRO A 164 -15.29 -2.23 -12.19
N ASP A 165 -16.43 -2.75 -12.67
CA ASP A 165 -17.79 -2.47 -12.21
C ASP A 165 -18.10 -3.05 -10.81
N VAL A 166 -17.31 -4.02 -10.35
CA VAL A 166 -17.54 -4.69 -9.06
C VAL A 166 -16.85 -3.92 -7.95
N GLY A 167 -17.64 -3.14 -7.22
CA GLY A 167 -17.27 -2.50 -5.95
C GLY A 167 -17.98 -3.15 -4.76
N GLY A 168 -17.60 -2.75 -3.54
CA GLY A 168 -18.24 -3.26 -2.32
C GLY A 168 -17.60 -2.71 -1.06
N ALA A 169 -17.72 -3.46 0.04
CA ALA A 169 -17.03 -3.18 1.30
C ALA A 169 -16.30 -4.43 1.78
N ILE A 170 -15.20 -4.24 2.50
CA ILE A 170 -14.35 -5.33 3.00
C ILE A 170 -13.84 -5.00 4.40
N ARG A 171 -13.75 -6.01 5.28
CA ARG A 171 -13.07 -5.86 6.57
C ARG A 171 -11.57 -5.74 6.35
N ARG A 172 -10.88 -4.96 7.18
CA ARG A 172 -9.43 -4.78 7.06
C ARG A 172 -8.66 -6.09 7.24
N GLN A 173 -9.18 -7.00 8.05
CA GLN A 173 -8.64 -8.34 8.29
C GLN A 173 -8.81 -9.23 7.06
N ASP A 174 -10.00 -9.25 6.45
CA ASP A 174 -10.24 -9.98 5.20
C ASP A 174 -9.35 -9.45 4.06
N LEU A 175 -9.15 -8.13 3.98
CA LEU A 175 -8.20 -7.54 3.03
C LEU A 175 -6.78 -8.01 3.30
N ALA A 176 -6.36 -8.13 4.56
CA ALA A 176 -5.03 -8.61 4.89
C ALA A 176 -4.82 -10.07 4.46
N GLU A 177 -5.82 -10.94 4.61
CA GLU A 177 -5.75 -12.33 4.12
C GLU A 177 -5.67 -12.39 2.59
N VAL A 178 -6.43 -11.56 1.87
CA VAL A 178 -6.46 -11.56 0.39
C VAL A 178 -5.13 -11.09 -0.23
N LEU A 179 -4.33 -10.33 0.51
CA LEU A 179 -3.03 -9.81 0.05
C LEU A 179 -1.89 -10.83 0.17
N LEU A 180 -2.09 -11.97 0.83
CA LEU A 180 -1.08 -12.97 1.19
C LEU A 180 -1.34 -14.36 0.59
#